data_AF-A0A432RX94-F1
#
_entry.id   AF-A0A432RX94-F1
#
_cell.length_a   1.000
_cell.length_b   1.000
_cell.length_c   1.000
_cell.angle_alpha   90.00
_cell.angle_beta   90.00
_cell.angle_gamma   90.00
#
_symmetry.space_group_name_H-M   'P 1'
#
loop_
_entity.id
_entity.type
_entity.pdbx_description
1 polymer ?
#
loop_
_entity_poly.entity_id
_entity_poly.type
_entity_poly.pdbx_seq_one_letter_code
_entity_poly.pdbx_strand_id
1 'polypeptide(L)'
;MKKKISLLILGILIIITLGFLIKYIIYNENYVTSNAGFIKTDSLTYLSFKIDGKINHFPFQSGDKIKKNQLIASLQIKELNTSLNQIKFNILSLQNKINSMQDSKTKLISDIKLNTQLNLNQLKILDKNIEASKLNIKSMQVELKKLKDVYKRYSFLYKRKKISIDKYETISTNYNSMKFKITFEITEKELAEALLPNGGKITDVEIGKTVARRARKSSSGDDSPKQTASRRKSAKA
;
A
#
# COMPACT_ATOMS: atom_id res chain seq x y z
N MET A 1 112.48 51.78 -32.75
CA MET A 1 111.05 51.75 -33.15
C MET A 1 110.18 50.76 -32.36
N LYS A 2 110.73 49.76 -31.63
CA LYS A 2 109.96 48.76 -30.88
C LYS A 2 109.08 49.31 -29.73
N LYS A 3 109.53 50.38 -29.04
CA LYS A 3 108.76 51.03 -27.94
C LYS A 3 107.48 51.72 -28.42
N LYS A 4 107.44 52.23 -29.66
CA LYS A 4 106.26 52.90 -30.23
C LYS A 4 105.18 51.91 -30.69
N ILE A 5 105.59 50.77 -31.27
CA ILE A 5 104.67 49.65 -31.60
C ILE A 5 104.04 49.06 -30.33
N SER A 6 104.83 48.88 -29.27
CA SER A 6 104.31 48.39 -27.97
C SER A 6 103.26 49.33 -27.38
N LEU A 7 103.41 50.64 -27.56
CA LEU A 7 102.45 51.63 -27.07
C LEU A 7 101.13 51.61 -27.87
N LEU A 8 101.20 51.36 -29.18
CA LEU A 8 100.05 51.31 -30.08
C LEU A 8 99.20 50.05 -29.82
N ILE A 9 99.85 48.90 -29.62
CA ILE A 9 99.20 47.64 -29.21
C ILE A 9 98.54 47.77 -27.84
N LEU A 10 99.19 48.45 -26.89
CA LEU A 10 98.62 48.72 -25.57
C LEU A 10 97.36 49.59 -25.67
N GLY A 11 97.37 50.63 -26.51
CA GLY A 11 96.21 51.49 -26.74
C GLY A 11 95.01 50.74 -27.33
N ILE A 12 95.24 49.86 -28.31
CA ILE A 12 94.19 49.01 -28.89
C ILE A 12 93.63 48.02 -27.87
N LEU A 13 94.48 47.40 -27.04
CA LEU A 13 94.03 46.48 -26.00
C LEU A 13 93.12 47.19 -24.98
N ILE A 14 93.48 48.43 -24.60
CA ILE A 14 92.68 49.28 -23.70
C ILE A 14 91.31 49.61 -24.31
N ILE A 15 91.24 49.90 -25.61
CA ILE A 15 89.96 50.20 -26.28
C ILE A 15 89.06 48.96 -26.32
N ILE A 16 89.62 47.78 -26.58
CA ILE A 16 88.87 46.51 -26.62
C ILE A 16 88.34 46.16 -25.23
N THR A 17 89.16 46.28 -24.18
CA THR A 17 88.71 45.99 -22.81
C THR A 17 87.66 46.99 -22.34
N LEU A 18 87.78 48.28 -22.71
CA LEU A 18 86.77 49.29 -22.40
C LEU A 18 85.45 49.02 -23.11
N GLY A 19 85.49 48.59 -24.38
CA GLY A 19 84.30 48.19 -25.13
C GLY A 19 83.57 46.99 -24.51
N PHE A 20 84.33 45.98 -24.05
CA PHE A 20 83.76 44.85 -23.30
C PHE A 20 83.16 45.29 -21.97
N LEU A 21 83.81 46.23 -21.26
CA LEU A 21 83.31 46.75 -20.00
C LEU A 21 81.98 47.52 -20.19
N ILE A 22 81.91 48.39 -21.19
CA ILE A 22 80.68 49.14 -21.54
C ILE A 22 79.56 48.17 -21.90
N LYS A 23 79.85 47.16 -22.73
CA LYS A 23 78.87 46.12 -23.10
C LYS A 23 78.41 45.31 -21.89
N TYR A 24 79.31 44.99 -20.97
CA TYR A 24 78.98 44.27 -19.74
C TYR A 24 78.10 45.11 -18.81
N ILE A 25 78.40 46.41 -18.66
CA ILE A 25 77.57 47.34 -17.88
C ILE A 25 76.18 47.47 -18.48
N ILE A 26 76.05 47.70 -19.80
CA ILE A 26 74.76 47.81 -20.48
C ILE A 26 73.97 46.50 -20.36
N TYR A 27 74.63 45.34 -20.44
CA TYR A 27 73.97 44.04 -20.26
C TYR A 27 73.45 43.87 -18.83
N ASN A 28 74.24 44.25 -17.83
CA ASN A 28 73.87 44.13 -16.41
C ASN A 28 72.82 45.18 -15.98
N GLU A 29 72.75 46.34 -16.63
CA GLU A 29 71.67 47.33 -16.42
C GLU A 29 70.34 46.91 -17.04
N ASN A 30 70.35 46.28 -18.23
CA ASN A 30 69.11 45.95 -18.95
C ASN A 30 68.51 44.59 -18.58
N TYR A 31 69.29 43.67 -18.01
CA TYR A 31 68.83 42.32 -17.68
C TYR A 31 69.11 41.96 -16.23
N VAL A 32 68.04 41.85 -15.44
CA VAL A 32 68.10 41.23 -14.12
C VAL A 32 68.09 39.72 -14.31
N THR A 33 69.26 39.09 -14.30
CA THR A 33 69.36 37.63 -14.31
C THR A 33 69.01 37.10 -12.93
N SER A 34 67.92 36.35 -12.82
CA SER A 34 67.53 35.68 -11.58
C SER A 34 67.30 34.20 -11.85
N ASN A 35 67.96 33.34 -11.07
CA ASN A 35 67.72 31.91 -11.07
C ASN A 35 66.51 31.52 -10.19
N ALA A 36 65.79 32.48 -9.62
CA ALA A 36 64.64 32.26 -8.74
C ALA A 36 63.32 32.26 -9.53
N GLY A 37 63.14 31.25 -10.39
CA GLY A 37 61.88 30.99 -11.08
C GLY A 37 61.03 29.98 -10.32
N PHE A 38 59.77 30.31 -10.04
CA PHE A 38 58.81 29.39 -9.42
C PHE A 38 57.68 29.08 -10.40
N ILE A 39 57.39 27.79 -10.59
CA ILE A 39 56.25 27.34 -11.39
C ILE A 39 54.99 27.59 -10.55
N LYS A 40 54.06 28.39 -11.08
CA LYS A 40 52.74 28.63 -10.47
C LYS A 40 51.67 27.88 -11.24
N THR A 41 50.66 27.43 -10.51
CA THR A 41 49.48 26.77 -11.08
C THR A 41 48.34 27.78 -11.14
N ASP A 42 47.79 28.00 -12.34
CA ASP A 42 46.69 28.97 -12.54
C ASP A 42 45.35 28.47 -11.96
N SER A 43 45.14 27.15 -11.91
CA SER A 43 43.92 26.54 -11.39
C SER A 43 44.21 25.26 -10.61
N LEU A 44 43.74 25.19 -9.36
CA LEU A 44 43.81 24.00 -8.52
C LEU A 44 42.40 23.57 -8.14
N THR A 45 42.10 22.27 -8.26
CA THR A 45 40.81 21.70 -7.86
C THR A 45 41.03 20.50 -6.96
N TYR A 46 40.35 20.50 -5.83
CA TYR A 46 40.36 19.37 -4.89
C TYR A 46 39.31 18.35 -5.29
N LEU A 47 39.69 17.08 -5.32
CA LEU A 47 38.79 15.97 -5.58
C LEU A 47 38.42 15.28 -4.27
N SER A 48 37.14 14.96 -4.12
CA SER A 48 36.62 14.17 -3.00
C SER A 48 35.64 13.12 -3.50
N PHE A 49 35.47 12.07 -2.72
CA PHE A 49 34.41 11.09 -2.98
C PHE A 49 33.06 11.70 -2.61
N LYS A 50 32.01 11.28 -3.33
CA LYS A 50 30.62 11.69 -3.04
C LYS A 50 30.04 11.03 -1.78
N ILE A 51 30.65 9.93 -1.36
CA ILE A 51 30.24 9.12 -0.23
C ILE A 51 31.47 8.81 0.62
N ASP A 52 31.26 8.66 1.91
CA ASP A 52 32.30 8.22 2.83
C ASP A 52 32.60 6.74 2.60
N GLY A 53 33.86 6.35 2.76
CA GLY A 53 34.24 4.95 2.61
C GLY A 53 35.74 4.73 2.66
N LYS A 54 36.11 3.45 2.75
CA LYS A 54 37.51 3.03 2.71
C LYS A 54 38.02 3.02 1.27
N ILE A 55 39.18 3.64 1.02
CA ILE A 55 39.86 3.56 -0.27
C ILE A 55 40.32 2.11 -0.49
N ASN A 56 39.94 1.54 -1.63
CA ASN A 56 40.32 0.20 -2.06
C ASN A 56 41.57 0.24 -2.96
N HIS A 57 41.64 1.21 -3.87
CA HIS A 57 42.75 1.34 -4.81
C HIS A 57 43.03 2.81 -5.14
N PHE A 58 44.31 3.21 -5.10
CA PHE A 58 44.80 4.54 -5.46
C PHE A 58 46.19 4.41 -6.10
N PRO A 59 46.29 4.30 -7.44
CA PRO A 59 47.54 3.97 -8.12
C PRO A 59 48.39 5.18 -8.53
N PHE A 60 47.93 6.42 -8.30
CA PHE A 60 48.62 7.63 -8.75
C PHE A 60 49.49 8.25 -7.67
N GLN A 61 50.59 8.86 -8.10
CA GLN A 61 51.50 9.62 -7.26
C GLN A 61 51.48 11.11 -7.62
N SER A 62 52.02 11.92 -6.72
CA SER A 62 52.14 13.37 -6.94
C SER A 62 53.02 13.66 -8.16
N GLY A 63 52.46 14.39 -9.13
CA GLY A 63 53.14 14.73 -10.39
C GLY A 63 52.66 13.92 -11.59
N ASP A 64 51.86 12.88 -11.39
CA ASP A 64 51.30 12.09 -12.49
C ASP A 64 50.30 12.89 -13.33
N LYS A 65 50.36 12.70 -14.66
CA LYS A 65 49.41 13.30 -15.60
C LYS A 65 48.16 12.44 -15.68
N ILE A 66 47.01 13.02 -15.37
CA ILE A 66 45.69 12.37 -15.43
C ILE A 66 44.86 12.92 -16.59
N LYS A 67 44.02 12.06 -17.20
CA LYS A 67 43.03 12.44 -18.21
C LYS A 67 41.65 12.62 -17.58
N LYS A 68 40.79 13.40 -18.24
CA LYS A 68 39.38 13.53 -17.85
C LYS A 68 38.69 12.14 -17.88
N ASN A 69 37.85 11.87 -16.87
CA ASN A 69 37.14 10.61 -16.66
C ASN A 69 38.02 9.37 -16.44
N GLN A 70 39.31 9.56 -16.13
CA GLN A 70 40.16 8.46 -15.71
C GLN A 70 39.83 8.03 -14.28
N LEU A 71 39.84 6.72 -14.00
CA LEU A 71 39.67 6.21 -12.65
C LEU A 71 40.92 6.54 -11.83
N ILE A 72 40.81 7.52 -10.93
CA ILE A 72 41.91 7.95 -10.06
C ILE A 72 41.94 7.15 -8.76
N ALA A 73 40.78 6.77 -8.26
CA ALA A 73 40.63 6.08 -6.99
C ALA A 73 39.34 5.26 -6.96
N SER A 74 39.33 4.13 -6.26
CA SER A 74 38.12 3.36 -5.99
C SER A 74 37.89 3.16 -4.50
N LEU A 75 36.62 3.14 -4.09
CA LEU A 75 36.21 2.82 -2.72
C LEU A 75 35.86 1.33 -2.61
N GLN A 76 35.95 0.79 -1.41
CA GLN A 76 35.47 -0.55 -1.08
C GLN A 76 33.94 -0.58 -1.08
N ILE A 77 33.33 -1.30 -2.03
CA ILE A 77 31.86 -1.31 -2.24
C ILE A 77 31.12 -2.50 -1.58
N LYS A 78 31.81 -3.36 -0.83
CA LYS A 78 31.23 -4.60 -0.28
C LYS A 78 29.99 -4.33 0.59
N GLU A 79 30.08 -3.38 1.51
CA GLU A 79 28.98 -3.03 2.42
C GLU A 79 27.79 -2.42 1.67
N LEU A 80 28.06 -1.55 0.69
CA LEU A 80 27.04 -0.97 -0.18
C LEU A 80 26.30 -2.05 -0.97
N ASN A 81 27.02 -3.03 -1.52
CA ASN A 81 26.41 -4.15 -2.25
C ASN A 81 25.56 -5.02 -1.33
N THR A 82 26.01 -5.28 -0.10
CA THR A 82 25.22 -6.01 0.90
C THR A 82 23.94 -5.26 1.25
N SER A 83 24.04 -3.95 1.50
CA SER A 83 22.88 -3.08 1.78
C SER A 83 21.89 -3.06 0.60
N LEU A 84 22.40 -2.90 -0.62
CA LEU A 84 21.61 -2.93 -1.85
C LEU A 84 20.88 -4.27 -2.02
N ASN A 85 21.55 -5.39 -1.75
CA ASN A 85 20.93 -6.71 -1.81
C ASN A 85 19.86 -6.88 -0.71
N GLN A 86 20.12 -6.43 0.50
CA GLN A 86 19.14 -6.45 1.59
C GLN A 86 17.88 -5.65 1.23
N ILE A 87 18.04 -4.45 0.67
CA ILE A 87 16.92 -3.63 0.22
C ILE A 87 16.16 -4.33 -0.91
N LYS A 88 16.85 -4.94 -1.89
CA LYS A 88 16.21 -5.72 -2.96
C LYS A 88 15.39 -6.89 -2.41
N PHE A 89 15.93 -7.66 -1.46
CA PHE A 89 15.19 -8.75 -0.83
C PHE A 89 13.98 -8.25 -0.04
N ASN A 90 14.10 -7.11 0.64
CA ASN A 90 12.96 -6.48 1.32
C ASN A 90 11.87 -6.07 0.33
N ILE A 91 12.25 -5.48 -0.82
CA ILE A 91 11.30 -5.14 -1.90
C ILE A 91 10.58 -6.40 -2.40
N LEU A 92 11.32 -7.47 -2.69
CA LEU A 92 10.73 -8.74 -3.16
C LEU A 92 9.80 -9.35 -2.11
N SER A 93 10.18 -9.34 -0.84
CA SER A 93 9.34 -9.83 0.26
C SER A 93 8.05 -9.02 0.40
N LEU A 94 8.14 -7.69 0.29
CA LEU A 94 6.96 -6.81 0.31
C LEU A 94 6.06 -7.03 -0.90
N GLN A 95 6.63 -7.24 -2.10
CA GLN A 95 5.88 -7.57 -3.31
C GLN A 95 5.12 -8.89 -3.14
N ASN A 96 5.79 -9.94 -2.64
CA ASN A 96 5.15 -11.22 -2.34
C ASN A 96 4.01 -11.08 -1.33
N LYS A 97 4.19 -10.24 -0.31
CA LYS A 97 3.14 -9.93 0.66
C LYS A 97 1.96 -9.20 0.04
N ILE A 98 2.20 -8.25 -0.86
CA ILE A 98 1.13 -7.57 -1.60
C ILE A 98 0.34 -8.58 -2.44
N ASN A 99 1.02 -9.46 -3.17
CA ASN A 99 0.39 -10.47 -4.01
C ASN A 99 -0.47 -11.44 -3.18
N SER A 100 0.06 -11.96 -2.06
CA SER A 100 -0.71 -12.85 -1.20
C SER A 100 -1.93 -12.18 -0.56
N MET A 101 -1.83 -10.88 -0.22
CA MET A 101 -2.96 -10.09 0.26
C MET A 101 -4.00 -9.86 -0.85
N GLN A 102 -3.58 -9.66 -2.10
CA GLN A 102 -4.49 -9.57 -3.24
C GLN A 102 -5.21 -10.90 -3.48
N ASP A 103 -4.50 -12.02 -3.45
CA ASP A 103 -5.11 -13.35 -3.57
C ASP A 103 -6.14 -13.59 -2.46
N SER A 104 -5.78 -13.27 -1.22
CA SER A 104 -6.69 -13.37 -0.06
C SER A 104 -7.94 -12.51 -0.24
N LYS A 105 -7.78 -11.29 -0.76
CA LYS A 105 -8.92 -10.41 -1.08
C LYS A 105 -9.82 -11.03 -2.14
N THR A 106 -9.26 -11.61 -3.20
CA THR A 106 -10.08 -12.24 -4.27
C THR A 106 -10.87 -13.43 -3.75
N LYS A 107 -10.25 -14.29 -2.94
CA LYS A 107 -10.92 -15.42 -2.27
C LYS A 107 -12.05 -14.95 -1.36
N LEU A 108 -11.79 -13.93 -0.53
CA LEU A 108 -12.81 -13.39 0.37
C LEU A 108 -14.01 -12.83 -0.41
N ILE A 109 -13.77 -12.17 -1.56
CA ILE A 109 -14.86 -11.67 -2.43
C ILE A 109 -15.67 -12.84 -3.02
N SER A 110 -15.01 -13.90 -3.49
CA SER A 110 -15.72 -15.07 -4.01
C SER A 110 -16.54 -15.78 -2.93
N ASP A 111 -15.99 -15.92 -1.73
CA ASP A 111 -16.65 -16.58 -0.60
C ASP A 111 -17.88 -15.79 -0.15
N ILE A 112 -17.75 -14.46 -0.03
CA ILE A 112 -18.89 -13.57 0.28
C ILE A 112 -19.97 -13.70 -0.80
N LYS A 113 -19.59 -13.70 -2.09
CA LYS A 113 -20.54 -13.86 -3.19
C LYS A 113 -21.27 -15.19 -3.12
N LEU A 114 -20.54 -16.30 -2.90
CA LEU A 114 -21.12 -17.64 -2.78
C LEU A 114 -22.07 -17.72 -1.59
N ASN A 115 -21.65 -17.26 -0.41
CA ASN A 115 -22.48 -17.26 0.79
C ASN A 115 -23.74 -16.41 0.63
N THR A 116 -23.62 -15.26 -0.05
CA THR A 116 -24.78 -14.42 -0.36
C THR A 116 -25.77 -15.16 -1.27
N GLN A 117 -25.28 -15.88 -2.30
CA GLN A 117 -26.13 -16.69 -3.18
C GLN A 117 -26.80 -17.85 -2.43
N LEU A 118 -26.06 -18.55 -1.56
CA LEU A 118 -26.61 -19.62 -0.73
C LEU A 118 -27.71 -19.09 0.18
N ASN A 119 -27.49 -17.97 0.86
CA ASN A 119 -28.49 -17.35 1.72
C ASN A 119 -29.72 -16.90 0.93
N LEU A 120 -29.55 -16.32 -0.27
CA LEU A 120 -30.68 -15.96 -1.14
C LEU A 120 -31.49 -17.18 -1.58
N ASN A 121 -30.83 -18.30 -1.87
CA ASN A 121 -31.52 -19.55 -2.21
C ASN A 121 -32.27 -20.13 -1.00
N GLN A 122 -31.67 -20.08 0.19
CA GLN A 122 -32.32 -20.49 1.43
C GLN A 122 -33.56 -19.63 1.74
N LEU A 123 -33.49 -18.31 1.52
CA LEU A 123 -34.63 -17.42 1.65
C LEU A 123 -35.76 -17.80 0.68
N LYS A 124 -35.44 -18.08 -0.59
CA LYS A 124 -36.44 -18.54 -1.57
C LYS A 124 -37.11 -19.86 -1.17
N ILE A 125 -36.34 -20.80 -0.62
CA ILE A 125 -36.88 -22.08 -0.11
C ILE A 125 -37.81 -21.81 1.08
N LEU A 126 -37.40 -20.94 2.00
CA LEU A 126 -38.21 -20.59 3.17
C LEU A 126 -39.53 -19.90 2.77
N ASP A 127 -39.50 -18.98 1.80
CA ASP A 127 -40.70 -18.34 1.24
C ASP A 127 -41.66 -19.38 0.65
N LYS A 128 -41.13 -20.36 -0.09
CA LYS A 128 -41.94 -21.46 -0.66
C LYS A 128 -42.54 -22.35 0.41
N ASN A 129 -41.81 -22.61 1.48
CA ASN A 129 -42.32 -23.37 2.62
C ASN A 129 -43.44 -22.63 3.34
N ILE A 130 -43.29 -21.31 3.55
CA ILE A 130 -44.35 -20.47 4.13
C ILE A 130 -45.61 -20.49 3.26
N GLU A 131 -45.44 -20.42 1.93
CA GLU A 131 -46.55 -20.53 0.98
C GLU A 131 -47.26 -21.89 1.09
N ALA A 132 -46.50 -22.99 1.18
CA ALA A 132 -47.05 -24.33 1.37
C ALA A 132 -47.80 -24.47 2.72
N SER A 133 -47.22 -23.98 3.83
CA SER A 133 -47.87 -23.97 5.14
C SER A 133 -49.16 -23.16 5.15
N LYS A 134 -49.22 -22.02 4.45
CA LYS A 134 -50.46 -21.24 4.28
C LYS A 134 -51.57 -22.06 3.62
N LEU A 135 -51.23 -22.80 2.56
CA LEU A 135 -52.19 -23.68 1.88
C LEU A 135 -52.65 -24.83 2.78
N ASN A 136 -51.73 -25.41 3.56
CA ASN A 136 -52.00 -26.47 4.53
C ASN A 136 -52.96 -25.99 5.65
N ILE A 137 -52.69 -24.82 6.24
CA ILE A 137 -53.58 -24.19 7.23
C ILE A 137 -54.97 -23.98 6.62
N LYS A 138 -55.06 -23.51 5.37
CA LYS A 138 -56.33 -23.30 4.69
C LYS A 138 -57.11 -24.61 4.50
N SER A 139 -56.46 -25.72 4.13
CA SER A 139 -57.13 -27.02 4.04
C SER A 139 -57.60 -27.53 5.40
N MET A 140 -56.78 -27.39 6.45
CA MET A 140 -57.18 -27.75 7.81
C MET A 140 -58.37 -26.91 8.30
N GLN A 141 -58.43 -25.61 7.98
CA GLN A 141 -59.57 -24.75 8.32
C GLN A 141 -60.87 -25.23 7.65
N VAL A 142 -60.80 -25.70 6.41
CA VAL A 142 -61.96 -26.29 5.71
C VAL A 142 -62.42 -27.57 6.42
N GLU A 143 -61.50 -28.41 6.86
CA GLU A 143 -61.82 -29.63 7.61
C GLU A 143 -62.39 -29.33 9.00
N LEU A 144 -61.81 -28.37 9.72
CA LEU A 144 -62.31 -27.88 11.01
C LEU A 144 -63.74 -27.37 10.87
N LYS A 145 -64.08 -26.67 9.77
CA LYS A 145 -65.45 -26.22 9.50
C LYS A 145 -66.42 -27.41 9.41
N LYS A 146 -66.06 -28.46 8.69
CA LYS A 146 -66.86 -29.70 8.61
C LYS A 146 -67.02 -30.34 9.99
N LEU A 147 -65.93 -30.47 10.76
CA LEU A 147 -65.95 -31.03 12.11
C LEU A 147 -66.79 -30.18 13.07
N LYS A 148 -66.77 -28.85 12.95
CA LYS A 148 -67.58 -27.92 13.75
C LYS A 148 -69.07 -28.17 13.57
N ASP A 149 -69.51 -28.37 12.33
CA ASP A 149 -70.92 -28.61 12.03
C ASP A 149 -71.36 -29.99 12.54
N VAL A 150 -70.50 -31.01 12.41
CA VAL A 150 -70.72 -32.34 13.00
C VAL A 150 -70.77 -32.25 14.53
N TYR A 151 -69.84 -31.55 15.16
CA TYR A 151 -69.80 -31.33 16.60
C TYR A 151 -71.06 -30.66 17.13
N LYS A 152 -71.52 -29.58 16.48
CA LYS A 152 -72.79 -28.90 16.84
C LYS A 152 -73.98 -29.86 16.78
N ARG A 153 -74.08 -30.64 15.70
CA ARG A 153 -75.14 -31.63 15.52
C ARG A 153 -75.11 -32.69 16.62
N TYR A 154 -73.94 -33.24 16.93
CA TYR A 154 -73.79 -34.28 17.95
C TYR A 154 -74.00 -33.73 19.37
N SER A 155 -73.55 -32.51 19.66
CA SER A 155 -73.84 -31.83 20.94
C SER A 155 -75.35 -31.69 21.16
N PHE A 156 -76.09 -31.29 20.12
CA PHE A 156 -77.55 -31.20 20.18
C PHE A 156 -78.23 -32.56 20.41
N LEU A 157 -77.81 -33.61 19.69
CA LEU A 157 -78.34 -34.97 19.86
C LEU A 157 -78.04 -35.55 21.23
N TYR A 158 -76.83 -35.31 21.76
CA TYR A 158 -76.41 -35.77 23.08
C TYR A 158 -77.23 -35.11 24.19
N LYS A 159 -77.44 -33.79 24.13
CA LYS A 159 -78.31 -33.05 25.08
C LYS A 159 -79.74 -33.60 25.12
N ARG A 160 -80.22 -34.15 23.98
CA ARG A 160 -81.53 -34.80 23.85
C ARG A 160 -81.51 -36.30 24.17
N LYS A 161 -80.39 -36.84 24.68
CA LYS A 161 -80.17 -38.26 24.98
C LYS A 161 -80.42 -39.20 23.78
N LYS A 162 -80.15 -38.72 22.56
CA LYS A 162 -80.32 -39.49 21.31
C LYS A 162 -79.04 -40.20 20.83
N ILE A 163 -77.91 -39.97 21.49
CA ILE A 163 -76.62 -40.63 21.23
C ILE A 163 -75.89 -40.92 22.56
N SER A 164 -74.95 -41.86 22.55
CA SER A 164 -74.09 -42.16 23.71
C SER A 164 -73.06 -41.05 23.97
N ILE A 165 -72.58 -40.98 25.22
CA ILE A 165 -71.51 -40.05 25.62
C ILE A 165 -70.23 -40.31 24.83
N ASP A 166 -69.80 -41.56 24.66
CA ASP A 166 -68.56 -41.92 23.96
C ASP A 166 -68.52 -41.38 22.52
N LYS A 167 -69.66 -41.45 21.81
CA LYS A 167 -69.79 -40.91 20.45
C LYS A 167 -69.67 -39.39 20.43
N TYR A 168 -70.23 -38.71 21.42
CA TYR A 168 -70.11 -37.25 21.55
C TYR A 168 -68.67 -36.86 21.89
N GLU A 169 -68.04 -37.52 22.86
CA GLU A 169 -66.66 -37.26 23.27
C GLU A 169 -65.68 -37.47 22.14
N THR A 170 -65.81 -38.54 21.35
CA THR A 170 -64.96 -38.77 20.18
C THR A 170 -65.00 -37.59 19.20
N ILE A 171 -66.20 -37.08 18.89
CA ILE A 171 -66.35 -35.93 17.99
C ILE A 171 -65.81 -34.64 18.62
N SER A 172 -66.05 -34.43 19.92
CA SER A 172 -65.52 -33.29 20.67
C SER A 172 -63.99 -33.27 20.66
N THR A 173 -63.36 -34.41 20.96
CA THR A 173 -61.92 -34.59 20.94
C THR A 173 -61.34 -34.36 19.56
N ASN A 174 -61.97 -34.90 18.50
CA ASN A 174 -61.52 -34.67 17.13
C ASN A 174 -61.60 -33.19 16.72
N TYR A 175 -62.68 -32.50 17.07
CA TYR A 175 -62.83 -31.07 16.81
C TYR A 175 -61.78 -30.23 17.55
N ASN A 176 -61.58 -30.49 18.84
CA ASN A 176 -60.60 -29.77 19.65
C ASN A 176 -59.17 -30.07 19.21
N SER A 177 -58.84 -31.32 18.92
CA SER A 177 -57.52 -31.74 18.39
C SER A 177 -57.19 -31.02 17.09
N MET A 178 -58.13 -30.97 16.14
CA MET A 178 -57.93 -30.23 14.88
C MET A 178 -57.76 -28.72 15.13
N LYS A 179 -58.52 -28.14 16.05
CA LYS A 179 -58.36 -26.73 16.44
C LYS A 179 -56.96 -26.45 16.99
N PHE A 180 -56.46 -27.31 17.88
CA PHE A 180 -55.10 -27.19 18.44
C PHE A 180 -54.02 -27.34 17.37
N LYS A 181 -54.20 -28.28 16.44
CA LYS A 181 -53.27 -28.48 15.32
C LYS A 181 -53.14 -27.23 14.45
N ILE A 182 -54.26 -26.59 14.12
CA ILE A 182 -54.26 -25.34 13.36
C ILE A 182 -53.55 -24.21 14.13
N THR A 183 -53.81 -24.08 15.43
CA THR A 183 -53.14 -23.02 16.22
C THR A 183 -51.63 -23.23 16.27
N PHE A 184 -51.18 -24.48 16.43
CA PHE A 184 -49.75 -24.81 16.40
C PHE A 184 -49.11 -24.48 15.06
N GLU A 185 -49.74 -24.90 13.95
CA GLU A 185 -49.25 -24.62 12.59
C GLU A 185 -49.19 -23.11 12.29
N ILE A 186 -50.17 -22.33 12.77
CA ILE A 186 -50.16 -20.86 12.65
C ILE A 186 -48.96 -20.27 13.40
N THR A 187 -48.69 -20.71 14.62
CA THR A 187 -47.56 -20.19 15.41
C THR A 187 -46.20 -20.51 14.78
N GLU A 188 -46.02 -21.72 14.23
CA GLU A 188 -44.77 -22.05 13.52
C GLU A 188 -44.60 -21.20 12.26
N LYS A 189 -45.68 -20.99 11.51
CA LYS A 189 -45.67 -20.16 10.31
C LYS A 189 -45.40 -18.68 10.63
N GLU A 190 -45.92 -18.15 11.73
CA GLU A 190 -45.62 -16.78 12.21
C GLU A 190 -44.17 -16.63 12.65
N LEU A 191 -43.62 -17.63 13.35
CA LEU A 191 -42.20 -17.66 13.70
C LEU A 191 -41.32 -17.68 12.44
N ALA A 192 -41.68 -18.49 11.45
CA ALA A 192 -40.96 -18.56 10.17
C ALA A 192 -41.01 -17.23 9.39
N GLU A 193 -42.17 -16.54 9.38
CA GLU A 193 -42.30 -15.21 8.75
C GLU A 193 -41.46 -14.14 9.47
N ALA A 194 -41.35 -14.22 10.80
CA ALA A 194 -40.53 -13.29 11.59
C ALA A 194 -39.02 -13.43 11.34
N LEU A 195 -38.57 -14.59 10.87
CA LEU A 195 -37.17 -14.86 10.53
C LEU A 195 -36.77 -14.33 9.15
N LEU A 196 -37.72 -13.90 8.31
CA LEU A 196 -37.42 -13.28 7.01
C LEU A 196 -36.95 -11.81 7.20
N PRO A 197 -35.86 -11.39 6.55
CA PRO A 197 -35.41 -10.00 6.61
C PRO A 197 -36.49 -9.06 6.07
N ASN A 198 -36.76 -7.97 6.79
CA ASN A 198 -37.73 -6.91 6.46
C ASN A 198 -39.21 -7.36 6.32
N GLY A 199 -39.65 -8.40 7.04
CA GLY A 199 -41.08 -8.75 7.10
C GLY A 199 -41.66 -9.27 5.78
N GLY A 200 -40.84 -9.98 4.97
CA GLY A 200 -41.32 -10.78 3.85
C GLY A 200 -41.23 -10.16 2.45
N LYS A 201 -40.38 -9.14 2.23
CA LYS A 201 -40.05 -8.69 0.86
C LYS A 201 -38.54 -8.64 0.63
N ILE A 202 -38.07 -9.60 -0.16
CA ILE A 202 -36.71 -9.61 -0.71
C ILE A 202 -36.67 -8.53 -1.81
N THR A 203 -36.15 -7.35 -1.50
CA THR A 203 -35.69 -6.41 -2.54
C THR A 203 -34.30 -6.82 -2.96
N ASP A 204 -34.06 -6.87 -4.28
CA ASP A 204 -32.75 -7.17 -4.86
C ASP A 204 -31.70 -6.23 -4.26
N VAL A 205 -30.83 -6.79 -3.42
CA VAL A 205 -29.70 -6.04 -2.88
C VAL A 205 -28.73 -5.83 -4.04
N GLU A 206 -28.74 -4.64 -4.66
CA GLU A 206 -27.73 -4.21 -5.64
C GLU A 206 -26.35 -4.11 -4.95
N ILE A 207 -25.72 -5.25 -4.68
CA ILE A 207 -24.32 -5.35 -4.24
C ILE A 207 -23.43 -5.16 -5.48
N GLY A 208 -23.35 -3.92 -5.97
CA GLY A 208 -22.53 -3.61 -7.14
C GLY A 208 -22.02 -2.16 -7.24
N LYS A 209 -22.71 -1.18 -6.66
CA LYS A 209 -22.40 0.25 -6.92
C LYS A 209 -21.67 0.98 -5.79
N THR A 210 -21.66 0.45 -4.57
CA THR A 210 -21.08 1.14 -3.40
C THR A 210 -19.56 1.01 -3.27
N VAL A 211 -18.95 -0.04 -3.82
CA VAL A 211 -17.48 -0.23 -3.74
C VAL A 211 -16.74 0.67 -4.75
N ALA A 212 -17.36 1.00 -5.89
CA ALA A 212 -16.75 1.86 -6.92
C ALA A 212 -16.70 3.35 -6.54
N ARG A 213 -17.61 3.83 -5.67
CA ARG A 213 -17.64 5.25 -5.24
C ARG A 213 -16.59 5.62 -4.19
N ARG A 214 -16.17 4.67 -3.33
CA ARG A 214 -15.11 4.92 -2.34
C ARG A 214 -13.70 4.90 -2.96
N ALA A 215 -13.47 4.10 -4.00
CA ALA A 215 -12.18 4.01 -4.66
C ALA A 215 -11.82 5.25 -5.51
N ARG A 216 -12.81 6.04 -5.97
CA ARG A 216 -12.57 7.29 -6.72
C ARG A 216 -12.29 8.52 -5.87
N LYS A 217 -12.57 8.49 -4.56
CA LYS A 217 -12.40 9.67 -3.67
C LYS A 217 -11.01 9.75 -3.02
N SER A 218 -10.18 8.70 -3.14
CA SER A 218 -8.83 8.67 -2.57
C SER A 218 -7.71 8.95 -3.56
N SER A 219 -8.02 9.33 -4.81
CA SER A 219 -7.03 9.63 -5.86
C SER A 219 -6.98 11.11 -6.28
N SER A 220 -7.60 12.01 -5.53
CA SER A 220 -7.51 13.46 -5.78
C SER A 220 -7.31 14.19 -4.45
N GLY A 221 -6.06 14.41 -4.10
CA GLY A 221 -5.66 15.04 -2.84
C GLY A 221 -4.14 15.19 -2.82
N ASP A 222 -3.65 15.91 -3.83
CA ASP A 222 -2.38 16.62 -3.78
C ASP A 222 -2.49 17.64 -2.64
N ASP A 223 -1.65 17.53 -1.60
CA ASP A 223 -1.12 18.70 -0.89
C ASP A 223 -0.02 18.32 0.12
N SER A 224 1.05 19.11 0.03
CA SER A 224 2.38 18.92 0.60
C SER A 224 2.45 19.05 2.14
N PRO A 225 3.46 18.45 2.81
CA PRO A 225 3.64 18.62 4.25
C PRO A 225 4.34 19.94 4.60
N LYS A 226 3.67 20.83 5.33
CA LYS A 226 4.33 21.98 6.00
C LYS A 226 4.84 21.58 7.39
N GLN A 227 6.14 21.77 7.58
CA GLN A 227 6.84 21.76 8.86
C GLN A 227 6.53 23.01 9.71
N THR A 228 7.01 22.98 10.97
CA THR A 228 7.13 24.05 12.01
C THR A 228 5.95 24.19 12.98
N ALA A 229 6.10 24.38 14.29
CA ALA A 229 7.25 24.48 15.20
C ALA A 229 6.81 24.26 16.67
N SER A 230 7.80 23.85 17.46
CA SER A 230 7.93 23.93 18.92
C SER A 230 7.12 25.02 19.65
N ARG A 231 6.49 24.63 20.77
CA ARG A 231 6.52 25.43 22.00
C ARG A 231 6.24 24.58 23.25
N ARG A 232 7.31 24.30 24.00
CA ARG A 232 7.28 23.95 25.43
C ARG A 232 6.63 25.11 26.21
N LYS A 233 5.68 24.79 27.09
CA LYS A 233 5.43 25.59 28.29
C LYS A 233 5.39 24.66 29.51
N SER A 234 6.32 24.95 30.40
CA SER A 234 6.41 24.56 31.80
C SER A 234 5.09 24.84 32.53
N ALA A 235 4.61 23.87 33.30
CA ALA A 235 3.67 24.10 34.40
C ALA A 235 4.35 23.64 35.69
N LYS A 236 4.52 24.60 36.60
CA LYS A 236 4.81 24.39 38.01
C LYS A 236 3.63 23.67 38.67
N ALA A 237 3.93 22.68 39.50
CA ALA A 237 3.27 22.42 40.78
C ALA A 237 4.32 21.74 41.66
#